data_AF-A0A7K0LRL0-F1
#
_entry.id   AF-A0A7K0LRL0-F1
#
_cell.length_a   1.000
_cell.length_b   1.000
_cell.length_c   1.000
_cell.angle_alpha   90.00
_cell.angle_beta   90.00
_cell.angle_gamma   90.00
#
_symmetry.space_group_name_H-M   'P 1'
#
loop_
_entity.id
_entity.type
_entity.pdbx_description
1 polymer ?
#
loop_
_entity_poly.entity_id
_entity_poly.type
_entity_poly.pdbx_seq_one_letter_code
_entity_poly.pdbx_strand_id
1 'polypeptide(L)'
;MTPPRKAAGQAEVRRRRPREQTREMLLLEAEAILLAGLEQGDDVVNPLAGIRVTDVLASLNAKREAGEAPMTTGAAYQIWPSQTEFQDELLERIMHGVALPWLDEVRAAARAAMDQGVAMRDVLISLGQGDADPRVQAELSLALGLTALVAPERVRAAEEEANAQYLREFGAVLAEIIEYGGRKLAPGVAMSDVVWAVEAHAAGMNLRGRSHPEVVARTDRQGQRLSSWALASMVEGFTVEQRSRK
;
A
#
# COMPACT_ATOMS: atom_id res chain seq x y z
N MET A 1 -12.99 54.26 -46.09
CA MET A 1 -12.33 54.24 -44.76
C MET A 1 -13.23 53.49 -43.81
N THR A 2 -12.91 52.23 -43.55
CA THR A 2 -13.66 51.33 -42.67
C THR A 2 -12.97 51.32 -41.30
N PRO A 3 -13.67 51.50 -40.17
CA PRO A 3 -13.03 51.45 -38.87
C PRO A 3 -12.63 50.01 -38.51
N PRO A 4 -11.54 49.79 -37.76
CA PRO A 4 -11.10 48.45 -37.40
C PRO A 4 -12.03 47.85 -36.33
N ARG A 5 -12.49 46.62 -36.58
CA ARG A 5 -13.15 45.75 -35.60
C ARG A 5 -12.21 45.55 -34.40
N LYS A 6 -12.69 45.89 -33.20
CA LYS A 6 -12.09 45.48 -31.93
C LYS A 6 -11.82 43.97 -31.96
N ALA A 7 -10.57 43.58 -31.72
CA ALA A 7 -10.22 42.20 -31.44
C ALA A 7 -11.00 41.76 -30.19
N ALA A 8 -11.89 40.79 -30.36
CA ALA A 8 -12.50 40.09 -29.25
C ALA A 8 -11.39 39.32 -28.54
N GLY A 9 -10.99 39.79 -27.36
CA GLY A 9 -10.17 39.01 -26.44
C GLY A 9 -10.88 37.69 -26.20
N GLN A 10 -10.21 36.59 -26.57
CA GLN A 10 -10.61 35.26 -26.16
C GLN A 10 -10.49 35.23 -24.64
N ALA A 11 -11.62 35.40 -23.95
CA ALA A 11 -11.75 35.01 -22.57
C ALA A 11 -11.61 33.48 -22.56
N GLU A 12 -10.39 33.03 -22.34
CA GLU A 12 -10.07 31.65 -22.03
C GLU A 12 -11.00 31.23 -20.88
N VAL A 13 -11.96 30.37 -21.20
CA VAL A 13 -12.93 29.86 -20.23
C VAL A 13 -12.11 29.09 -19.18
N ARG A 14 -11.78 29.75 -18.07
CA ARG A 14 -11.17 29.15 -16.87
C ARG A 14 -12.07 28.01 -16.42
N ARG A 15 -11.78 26.79 -16.88
CA ARG A 15 -12.44 25.58 -16.42
C ARG A 15 -12.11 25.44 -14.94
N ARG A 16 -13.12 25.63 -14.09
CA ARG A 16 -13.02 25.31 -12.66
C ARG A 16 -12.58 23.84 -12.55
N ARG A 17 -11.46 23.60 -11.86
CA ARG A 17 -11.01 22.25 -11.55
C ARG A 17 -12.12 21.53 -10.75
N PRO A 18 -12.57 20.33 -11.14
CA PRO A 18 -13.56 19.58 -10.37
C PRO A 18 -13.11 19.37 -8.92
N ARG A 19 -14.08 19.34 -8.00
CA ARG A 19 -13.85 19.12 -6.55
C ARG A 19 -13.06 17.83 -6.32
N GLU A 20 -13.47 16.74 -6.94
CA GLU A 20 -12.80 15.43 -6.82
C GLU A 20 -11.37 15.45 -7.35
N GLN A 21 -11.12 16.14 -8.46
CA GLN A 21 -9.75 16.29 -8.97
C GLN A 21 -8.88 17.09 -7.99
N THR A 22 -9.44 18.11 -7.34
CA THR A 22 -8.73 18.90 -6.32
C THR A 22 -8.44 18.06 -5.07
N ARG A 23 -9.43 17.27 -4.61
CA ARG A 23 -9.30 16.33 -3.49
C ARG A 23 -8.16 15.34 -3.75
N GLU A 24 -8.19 14.67 -4.89
CA GLU A 24 -7.18 13.67 -5.27
C GLU A 24 -5.78 14.25 -5.36
N MET A 25 -5.61 15.42 -5.99
CA MET A 25 -4.31 16.10 -6.07
C MET A 25 -3.74 16.45 -4.70
N LEU A 26 -4.59 16.88 -3.77
CA LEU A 26 -4.17 17.23 -2.42
C LEU A 26 -3.77 15.99 -1.63
N LEU A 27 -4.52 14.89 -1.73
CA LEU A 27 -4.14 13.63 -1.08
C LEU A 27 -2.83 13.05 -1.63
N LEU A 28 -2.67 13.03 -2.96
CA LEU A 28 -1.45 12.56 -3.62
C LEU A 28 -0.22 13.36 -3.20
N GLU A 29 -0.34 14.69 -3.16
CA GLU A 29 0.77 15.53 -2.70
C GLU A 29 1.06 15.31 -1.21
N ALA A 30 0.02 15.16 -0.38
CA ALA A 30 0.19 14.91 1.03
C ALA A 30 0.95 13.60 1.29
N GLU A 31 0.56 12.53 0.61
CA GLU A 31 1.24 11.25 0.62
C GLU A 31 2.70 11.37 0.16
N ALA A 32 2.96 12.12 -0.91
CA ALA A 32 4.32 12.36 -1.41
C ALA A 32 5.19 13.11 -0.38
N ILE A 33 4.62 14.09 0.33
CA ILE A 33 5.31 14.82 1.40
C ILE A 33 5.67 13.87 2.55
N LEU A 34 4.74 13.02 2.99
CA LEU A 34 4.99 12.05 4.07
C LEU A 34 6.09 11.05 3.70
N LEU A 35 6.09 10.56 2.46
CA LEU A 35 7.11 9.62 1.98
C LEU A 35 8.48 10.29 1.86
N ALA A 36 8.54 11.52 1.35
CA ALA A 36 9.79 12.28 1.31
C ALA A 36 10.36 12.51 2.73
N GLY A 37 9.50 12.79 3.72
CA GLY A 37 9.91 12.90 5.12
C GLY A 37 10.50 11.60 5.68
N LEU A 38 9.90 10.45 5.33
CA LEU A 38 10.40 9.13 5.74
C LEU A 38 11.77 8.81 5.14
N GLU A 39 12.02 9.20 3.89
CA GLU A 39 13.30 9.00 3.19
C GLU A 39 14.40 9.91 3.74
N GLN A 40 14.06 11.14 4.11
CA GLN A 40 14.99 12.12 4.66
C GLN A 40 15.33 11.86 6.14
N GLY A 41 14.62 10.94 6.79
CA GLY A 41 14.80 10.62 8.20
C GLY A 41 14.32 11.73 9.11
N ASP A 42 13.22 12.39 8.77
CA ASP A 42 12.63 13.42 9.62
C ASP A 42 12.12 12.81 10.94
N ASP A 43 12.55 13.36 12.08
CA ASP A 43 12.29 12.83 13.43
C ASP A 43 10.86 13.16 13.94
N VAL A 44 9.91 13.32 13.02
CA VAL A 44 8.52 13.65 13.37
C VAL A 44 7.86 12.46 14.08
N VAL A 45 7.50 12.66 15.34
CA VAL A 45 6.93 11.61 16.22
C VAL A 45 5.62 11.02 15.68
N ASN A 46 4.81 11.79 14.96
CA ASN A 46 3.62 11.30 14.26
C ASN A 46 3.45 12.05 12.92
N PRO A 47 3.82 11.45 11.78
CA PRO A 47 3.79 12.12 10.48
C PRO A 47 2.38 12.61 10.09
N LEU A 48 1.33 11.85 10.44
CA LEU A 48 -0.05 12.24 10.16
C LEU A 48 -0.50 13.47 10.97
N ALA A 49 -0.09 13.58 12.23
CA ALA A 49 -0.41 14.75 13.05
C ALA A 49 0.35 16.00 12.61
N GLY A 50 1.56 15.82 12.04
CA GLY A 50 2.43 16.88 11.56
C GLY A 50 1.95 17.53 10.25
N ILE A 51 1.32 16.77 9.35
CA ILE A 51 0.90 17.30 8.05
C ILE A 51 -0.35 18.19 8.14
N ARG A 52 -0.27 19.40 7.57
CA ARG A 52 -1.39 20.34 7.45
C ARG A 52 -1.83 20.50 6.00
N VAL A 53 -3.14 20.64 5.79
CA VAL A 53 -3.69 20.86 4.44
C VAL A 53 -3.14 22.15 3.80
N THR A 54 -2.78 23.14 4.61
CA THR A 54 -2.14 24.39 4.18
C THR A 54 -0.75 24.18 3.61
N ASP A 55 0.03 23.25 4.18
CA ASP A 55 1.40 22.98 3.75
C ASP A 55 1.39 22.20 2.43
N VAL A 56 0.44 21.28 2.29
CA VAL A 56 0.16 20.57 1.03
C VAL A 56 -0.24 21.55 -0.09
N LEU A 57 -1.15 22.48 0.22
CA LEU A 57 -1.54 23.54 -0.72
C LEU A 57 -0.35 24.42 -1.11
N ALA A 58 0.50 24.79 -0.15
CA ALA A 58 1.70 25.58 -0.43
C ALA A 58 2.66 24.82 -1.36
N SER A 59 2.85 23.52 -1.12
CA SER A 59 3.69 22.65 -1.97
C SER A 59 3.16 22.56 -3.40
N LEU A 60 1.86 22.26 -3.59
CA LEU A 60 1.26 22.23 -4.92
C LEU A 60 1.36 23.57 -5.64
N ASN A 61 1.10 24.68 -4.93
CA ASN A 61 1.18 26.02 -5.51
C ASN A 61 2.60 26.42 -5.90
N ALA A 62 3.63 25.89 -5.23
CA ALA A 62 5.03 26.09 -5.60
C ALA A 62 5.42 25.30 -6.85
N LYS A 63 4.78 24.16 -7.10
CA LYS A 63 5.01 23.28 -8.27
C LYS A 63 4.18 23.64 -9.52
N ARG A 64 3.25 24.60 -9.41
CA ARG A 64 2.32 24.96 -10.50
C ARG A 64 3.04 25.52 -11.73
N GLU A 65 2.44 25.33 -12.90
CA GLU A 65 2.94 25.94 -14.13
C GLU A 65 2.60 27.44 -14.21
N ALA A 66 3.38 28.19 -15.00
CA ALA A 66 3.13 29.59 -15.24
C ALA A 66 1.79 29.80 -15.98
N GLY A 67 0.83 30.42 -15.30
CA GLY A 67 -0.52 30.65 -15.83
C GLY A 67 -1.62 29.86 -15.12
N GLU A 68 -1.26 28.82 -14.35
CA GLU A 68 -2.22 28.09 -13.52
C GLU A 68 -2.70 28.93 -12.33
N ALA A 69 -4.01 28.87 -12.07
CA ALA A 69 -4.59 29.54 -10.91
C ALA A 69 -4.18 28.83 -9.61
N PRO A 70 -3.74 29.56 -8.56
CA PRO A 70 -3.46 28.95 -7.27
C PRO A 70 -4.66 28.23 -6.68
N MET A 71 -4.39 27.11 -6.02
CA MET A 71 -5.35 26.45 -5.14
C MET A 71 -5.45 27.27 -3.85
N THR A 72 -6.69 27.50 -3.39
CA THR A 72 -6.96 28.32 -2.21
C THR A 72 -7.34 27.46 -1.02
N THR A 73 -7.04 27.94 0.18
CA THR A 73 -7.44 27.28 1.44
C THR A 73 -8.95 27.12 1.53
N GLY A 74 -9.72 28.09 1.04
CA GLY A 74 -11.18 28.00 1.01
C GLY A 74 -11.71 26.83 0.18
N ALA A 75 -11.04 26.46 -0.93
CA ALA A 75 -11.41 25.29 -1.71
C ALA A 75 -11.10 23.98 -0.97
N ALA A 76 -10.00 23.92 -0.23
CA ALA A 76 -9.67 22.76 0.61
C ALA A 76 -10.66 22.58 1.76
N TYR A 77 -11.07 23.66 2.44
CA TYR A 77 -12.07 23.58 3.52
C TYR A 77 -13.49 23.25 3.05
N GLN A 78 -13.79 23.43 1.76
CA GLN A 78 -15.02 22.94 1.16
C GLN A 78 -14.99 21.42 0.96
N ILE A 79 -13.81 20.82 0.82
CA ILE A 79 -13.62 19.37 0.73
C ILE A 79 -13.63 18.78 2.14
N TRP A 80 -12.74 19.26 3.01
CA TRP A 80 -12.59 18.83 4.40
C TRP A 80 -12.89 19.99 5.35
N PRO A 81 -14.07 19.99 6.00
CA PRO A 81 -14.42 20.95 7.04
C PRO A 81 -13.37 21.10 8.16
N SER A 82 -12.60 20.04 8.44
CA SER A 82 -11.57 20.05 9.49
C SER A 82 -10.26 19.41 9.05
N GLN A 83 -9.18 19.77 9.74
CA GLN A 83 -7.86 19.16 9.55
C GLN A 83 -7.86 17.67 9.89
N THR A 84 -8.67 17.25 10.86
CA THR A 84 -8.81 15.84 11.25
C THR A 84 -9.45 15.02 10.14
N GLU A 85 -10.50 15.53 9.49
CA GLU A 85 -11.14 14.83 8.36
C GLU A 85 -10.19 14.64 7.18
N PHE A 86 -9.37 15.64 6.87
CA PHE A 86 -8.31 15.49 5.86
C PHE A 86 -7.29 14.41 6.26
N GLN A 87 -6.89 14.37 7.53
CA GLN A 87 -5.94 13.36 8.03
C GLN A 87 -6.55 11.95 8.07
N ASP A 88 -7.83 11.81 8.44
CA ASP A 88 -8.52 10.51 8.42
C ASP A 88 -8.62 9.97 7.01
N GLU A 89 -8.96 10.81 6.04
CA GLU A 89 -9.05 10.41 4.64
C GLU A 89 -7.67 10.11 4.02
N LEU A 90 -6.63 10.86 4.39
CA LEU A 90 -5.26 10.55 4.00
C LEU A 90 -4.80 9.21 4.58
N LEU A 91 -5.15 8.92 5.83
CA LEU A 91 -4.86 7.63 6.47
C LEU A 91 -5.56 6.49 5.73
N GLU A 92 -6.86 6.61 5.48
CA GLU A 92 -7.65 5.63 4.71
C GLU A 92 -7.02 5.37 3.33
N ARG A 93 -6.64 6.43 2.61
CA ARG A 93 -5.97 6.31 1.32
C ARG A 93 -4.68 5.50 1.42
N ILE A 94 -3.80 5.84 2.36
CA ILE A 94 -2.50 5.17 2.52
C ILE A 94 -2.72 3.69 2.85
N MET A 95 -3.62 3.38 3.78
CA MET A 95 -3.94 1.99 4.16
C MET A 95 -4.53 1.20 3.00
N HIS A 96 -5.40 1.80 2.20
CA HIS A 96 -5.95 1.16 1.02
C HIS A 96 -4.90 0.94 -0.08
N GLY A 97 -4.03 1.92 -0.29
CA GLY A 97 -2.99 1.88 -1.33
C GLY A 97 -1.96 0.75 -1.12
N VAL A 98 -1.63 0.43 0.14
CA VAL A 98 -0.65 -0.63 0.46
C VAL A 98 -1.26 -2.03 0.54
N ALA A 99 -2.58 -2.17 0.59
CA ALA A 99 -3.23 -3.43 0.88
C ALA A 99 -2.89 -4.53 -0.15
N LEU A 100 -3.07 -4.26 -1.44
CA LEU A 100 -2.95 -5.28 -2.50
C LEU A 100 -2.33 -4.80 -3.84
N PRO A 101 -1.43 -3.79 -3.90
CA PRO A 101 -0.95 -3.28 -5.20
C PRO A 101 -0.16 -4.31 -6.03
N TRP A 102 0.33 -5.37 -5.38
CA TRP A 102 1.17 -6.43 -5.96
C TRP A 102 0.42 -7.76 -6.19
N LEU A 103 -0.87 -7.84 -5.84
CA LEU A 103 -1.55 -9.13 -5.74
C LEU A 103 -1.71 -9.83 -7.10
N ASP A 104 -2.06 -9.09 -8.16
CA ASP A 104 -2.31 -9.69 -9.47
C ASP A 104 -1.05 -10.35 -10.04
N GLU A 105 0.11 -9.70 -9.86
CA GLU A 105 1.41 -10.26 -10.24
C GLU A 105 1.74 -11.51 -9.43
N VAL A 106 1.53 -11.47 -8.12
CA VAL A 106 1.72 -12.63 -7.23
C VAL A 106 0.81 -13.79 -7.60
N ARG A 107 -0.48 -13.52 -7.87
CA ARG A 107 -1.45 -14.54 -8.28
C ARG A 107 -1.06 -15.17 -9.62
N ALA A 108 -0.67 -14.35 -10.60
CA ALA A 108 -0.24 -14.84 -11.90
C ALA A 108 1.02 -15.71 -11.80
N ALA A 109 2.01 -15.27 -11.03
CA ALA A 109 3.25 -16.02 -10.81
C ALA A 109 3.00 -17.35 -10.10
N ALA A 110 2.16 -17.35 -9.06
CA ALA A 110 1.79 -18.57 -8.34
C ALA A 110 1.10 -19.58 -9.26
N ARG A 111 0.11 -19.15 -10.05
CA ARG A 111 -0.59 -20.01 -11.01
C ARG A 111 0.35 -20.57 -12.08
N ALA A 112 1.21 -19.73 -12.65
CA ALA A 112 2.19 -20.17 -13.64
C ALA A 112 3.14 -21.24 -13.08
N ALA A 113 3.56 -21.13 -11.80
CA ALA A 113 4.40 -22.13 -11.16
C ALA A 113 3.63 -23.44 -10.88
N MET A 114 2.38 -23.34 -10.43
CA MET A 114 1.52 -24.51 -10.21
C MET A 114 1.27 -25.27 -11.51
N ASP A 115 0.99 -24.57 -12.62
CA ASP A 115 0.79 -25.14 -13.95
C ASP A 115 2.03 -25.87 -14.48
N GLN A 116 3.22 -25.45 -14.04
CA GLN A 116 4.50 -26.10 -14.35
C GLN A 116 4.80 -27.32 -13.47
N GLY A 117 3.93 -27.66 -12.52
CA GLY A 117 4.17 -28.78 -11.60
C GLY A 117 5.19 -28.47 -10.50
N VAL A 118 5.49 -27.20 -10.24
CA VAL A 118 6.41 -26.79 -9.17
C VAL A 118 5.82 -27.18 -7.82
N ALA A 119 6.61 -27.81 -6.95
CA ALA A 119 6.12 -28.24 -5.64
C ALA A 119 5.57 -27.05 -4.83
N MET A 120 4.48 -27.27 -4.07
CA MET A 120 3.81 -26.22 -3.28
C MET A 120 4.78 -25.37 -2.45
N ARG A 121 5.75 -26.02 -1.78
CA ARG A 121 6.78 -25.34 -1.00
C ARG A 121 7.54 -24.31 -1.83
N ASP A 122 7.95 -24.69 -3.03
CA ASP A 122 8.73 -23.83 -3.92
C ASP A 122 7.86 -22.72 -4.53
N VAL A 123 6.56 -22.97 -4.74
CA VAL A 123 5.58 -21.92 -5.07
C VAL A 123 5.50 -20.89 -3.93
N LEU A 124 5.41 -21.34 -2.67
CA LEU A 124 5.38 -20.43 -1.52
C LEU A 124 6.69 -19.66 -1.35
N ILE A 125 7.83 -20.30 -1.57
CA ILE A 125 9.14 -19.65 -1.50
C ILE A 125 9.23 -18.53 -2.55
N SER A 126 8.73 -18.77 -3.76
CA SER A 126 8.81 -17.80 -4.86
C SER A 126 8.05 -16.49 -4.56
N LEU A 127 6.98 -16.55 -3.76
CA LEU A 127 6.20 -15.37 -3.34
C LEU A 127 7.06 -14.30 -2.66
N GLY A 128 8.13 -14.69 -1.96
CA GLY A 128 9.03 -13.76 -1.25
C GLY A 128 10.37 -13.50 -1.95
N GLN A 129 10.64 -14.10 -3.12
CA GLN A 129 11.93 -13.93 -3.81
C GLN A 129 12.05 -12.61 -4.57
N GLY A 130 10.93 -11.99 -4.95
CA GLY A 130 10.93 -10.74 -5.69
C GLY A 130 11.58 -9.60 -4.91
N ASP A 131 12.31 -8.74 -5.62
CA ASP A 131 12.61 -7.40 -5.13
C ASP A 131 11.33 -6.57 -5.23
N ALA A 132 10.73 -6.24 -4.08
CA ALA A 132 9.61 -5.30 -4.08
C ALA A 132 10.10 -3.93 -4.55
N ASP A 133 9.30 -3.26 -5.35
CA ASP A 133 9.55 -1.90 -5.80
C ASP A 133 9.90 -1.01 -4.58
N PRO A 134 11.03 -0.25 -4.61
CA PRO A 134 11.43 0.61 -3.51
C PRO A 134 10.33 1.56 -3.05
N ARG A 135 9.48 2.02 -3.98
CA ARG A 135 8.33 2.87 -3.69
C ARG A 135 7.29 2.13 -2.86
N VAL A 136 6.92 0.92 -3.26
CA VAL A 136 5.97 0.06 -2.51
C VAL A 136 6.52 -0.27 -1.12
N GLN A 137 7.83 -0.50 -1.01
CA GLN A 137 8.47 -0.73 0.29
C GLN A 137 8.38 0.50 1.21
N ALA A 138 8.58 1.70 0.67
CA ALA A 138 8.48 2.95 1.41
C ALA A 138 7.03 3.26 1.84
N GLU A 139 6.06 3.02 0.96
CA GLU A 139 4.62 3.13 1.25
C GLU A 139 4.20 2.17 2.37
N LEU A 140 4.64 0.90 2.31
CA LEU A 140 4.40 -0.06 3.38
C LEU A 140 5.05 0.38 4.69
N SER A 141 6.30 0.86 4.66
CA SER A 141 6.96 1.40 5.86
C SER A 141 6.20 2.59 6.46
N LEU A 142 5.65 3.48 5.62
CA LEU A 142 4.83 4.61 6.07
C LEU A 142 3.55 4.09 6.75
N ALA A 143 2.81 3.19 6.10
CA ALA A 143 1.60 2.60 6.65
C ALA A 143 1.86 1.94 8.01
N LEU A 144 2.89 1.09 8.11
CA LEU A 144 3.28 0.44 9.37
C LEU A 144 3.62 1.45 10.48
N GLY A 145 4.33 2.53 10.13
CA GLY A 145 4.61 3.62 11.07
C GLY A 145 3.35 4.32 11.55
N LEU A 146 2.40 4.58 10.64
CA LEU A 146 1.10 5.18 10.99
C LEU A 146 0.26 4.26 11.87
N THR A 147 0.19 2.96 11.57
CA THR A 147 -0.47 1.95 12.41
C THR A 147 0.08 1.95 13.84
N ALA A 148 1.38 2.17 14.03
CA ALA A 148 2.02 2.20 15.34
C ALA A 148 1.81 3.51 16.12
N LEU A 149 1.62 4.65 15.44
CA LEU A 149 1.67 5.99 16.03
C LEU A 149 0.31 6.71 16.07
N VAL A 150 -0.66 6.24 15.29
CA VAL A 150 -2.03 6.77 15.26
C VAL A 150 -2.91 6.03 16.28
N ALA A 151 -3.95 6.70 16.78
CA ALA A 151 -4.89 6.10 17.73
C ALA A 151 -5.51 4.80 17.15
N PRO A 152 -5.59 3.69 17.91
CA PRO A 152 -6.05 2.40 17.39
C PRO A 152 -7.42 2.43 16.72
N GLU A 153 -8.38 3.20 17.24
CA GLU A 153 -9.71 3.28 16.62
C GLU A 153 -9.70 3.95 15.25
N ARG A 154 -8.83 4.93 15.03
CA ARG A 154 -8.68 5.59 13.72
C ARG A 154 -8.04 4.65 12.71
N VAL A 155 -7.06 3.87 13.15
CA VAL A 155 -6.42 2.83 12.31
C VAL A 155 -7.43 1.77 11.92
N ARG A 156 -8.20 1.23 12.88
CA ARG A 156 -9.24 0.23 12.59
C ARG A 156 -10.27 0.73 11.59
N ALA A 157 -10.69 1.99 11.71
CA ALA A 157 -11.63 2.59 10.76
C ALA A 157 -11.01 2.74 9.37
N ALA A 158 -9.77 3.24 9.27
CA ALA A 158 -9.08 3.43 8.01
C ALA A 158 -8.75 2.11 7.29
N GLU A 159 -8.53 1.03 8.03
CA GLU A 159 -8.19 -0.28 7.46
C GLU A 159 -9.40 -1.19 7.25
N GLU A 160 -10.63 -0.81 7.64
CA GLU A 160 -11.77 -1.73 7.67
C GLU A 160 -12.02 -2.43 6.31
N GLU A 161 -12.21 -1.64 5.24
CA GLU A 161 -12.40 -2.20 3.90
C GLU A 161 -11.11 -2.82 3.35
N ALA A 162 -9.96 -2.18 3.58
CA ALA A 162 -8.67 -2.64 3.10
C ALA A 162 -8.32 -4.04 3.64
N ASN A 163 -8.51 -4.26 4.94
CA ASN A 163 -8.28 -5.55 5.60
C ASN A 163 -9.29 -6.60 5.16
N ALA A 164 -10.56 -6.22 4.99
CA ALA A 164 -11.58 -7.12 4.47
C ALA A 164 -11.25 -7.58 3.04
N GLN A 165 -10.78 -6.67 2.19
CA GLN A 165 -10.31 -6.98 0.84
C GLN A 165 -9.04 -7.85 0.87
N TYR A 166 -8.06 -7.48 1.68
CA TYR A 166 -6.80 -8.22 1.84
C TYR A 166 -7.04 -9.68 2.21
N LEU A 167 -7.88 -9.93 3.23
CA LEU A 167 -8.25 -11.27 3.67
C LEU A 167 -8.95 -12.09 2.58
N ARG A 168 -9.89 -11.48 1.85
CA ARG A 168 -10.60 -12.17 0.77
C ARG A 168 -9.66 -12.57 -0.35
N GLU A 169 -8.87 -11.61 -0.84
CA GLU A 169 -8.14 -11.76 -2.08
C GLU A 169 -6.83 -12.52 -1.89
N PHE A 170 -6.02 -12.15 -0.89
CA PHE A 170 -4.77 -12.87 -0.60
C PHE A 170 -5.05 -14.24 0.03
N GLY A 171 -6.10 -14.35 0.86
CA GLY A 171 -6.57 -15.63 1.38
C GLY A 171 -6.99 -16.61 0.29
N ALA A 172 -7.61 -16.13 -0.80
CA ALA A 172 -7.93 -16.96 -1.96
C ALA A 172 -6.68 -17.49 -2.67
N VAL A 173 -5.64 -16.66 -2.84
CA VAL A 173 -4.36 -17.09 -3.42
C VAL A 173 -3.71 -18.18 -2.56
N LEU A 174 -3.65 -17.99 -1.24
CA LEU A 174 -3.08 -19.00 -0.35
C LEU A 174 -3.92 -20.28 -0.34
N ALA A 175 -5.25 -20.18 -0.40
CA ALA A 175 -6.13 -21.34 -0.50
C ALA A 175 -5.83 -22.17 -1.76
N GLU A 176 -5.70 -21.51 -2.93
CA GLU A 176 -5.35 -22.15 -4.20
C GLU A 176 -4.02 -22.91 -4.09
N ILE A 177 -2.98 -22.28 -3.52
CA ILE A 177 -1.66 -22.90 -3.35
C ILE A 177 -1.71 -24.11 -2.40
N ILE A 178 -2.43 -23.98 -1.28
CA ILE A 178 -2.58 -25.06 -0.27
C ILE A 178 -3.30 -26.27 -0.86
N GLU A 179 -4.41 -26.04 -1.59
CA GLU A 179 -5.18 -27.09 -2.24
C GLU A 179 -4.33 -27.79 -3.32
N TYR A 180 -3.60 -27.03 -4.13
CA TYR A 180 -2.67 -27.56 -5.12
C TYR A 180 -1.63 -28.51 -4.50
N GLY A 181 -1.12 -28.17 -3.30
CA GLY A 181 -0.21 -29.03 -2.54
C GLY A 181 -0.85 -30.30 -1.96
N GLY A 182 -2.14 -30.55 -2.19
CA GLY A 182 -2.88 -31.67 -1.59
C GLY A 182 -3.03 -31.51 -0.08
N ARG A 183 -3.12 -30.27 0.41
CA ARG A 183 -3.21 -29.94 1.83
C ARG A 183 -4.50 -29.19 2.12
N LYS A 184 -4.81 -29.11 3.41
CA LYS A 184 -5.90 -28.30 3.95
C LYS A 184 -5.45 -27.65 5.25
N LEU A 185 -6.17 -26.62 5.70
CA LEU A 185 -5.92 -26.02 7.02
C LEU A 185 -6.03 -27.06 8.14
N ALA A 186 -5.15 -26.94 9.13
CA ALA A 186 -5.17 -27.77 10.32
C ALA A 186 -6.47 -27.52 11.14
N PRO A 187 -6.94 -28.51 11.93
CA PRO A 187 -8.10 -28.32 12.79
C PRO A 187 -7.93 -27.11 13.72
N GLY A 188 -8.93 -26.22 13.74
CA GLY A 188 -8.93 -25.02 14.57
C GLY A 188 -8.20 -23.82 13.99
N VAL A 189 -7.61 -23.93 12.78
CA VAL A 189 -6.97 -22.84 12.07
C VAL A 189 -7.91 -22.29 11.00
N ALA A 190 -8.11 -20.98 10.97
CA ALA A 190 -8.81 -20.26 9.92
C ALA A 190 -7.82 -19.66 8.90
N MET A 191 -8.29 -19.40 7.68
CA MET A 191 -7.48 -18.74 6.65
C MET A 191 -6.99 -17.35 7.11
N SER A 192 -7.80 -16.64 7.90
CA SER A 192 -7.40 -15.37 8.50
C SER A 192 -6.16 -15.50 9.37
N ASP A 193 -6.00 -16.59 10.12
CA ASP A 193 -4.83 -16.80 10.98
C ASP A 193 -3.56 -16.95 10.14
N VAL A 194 -3.67 -17.64 9.00
CA VAL A 194 -2.56 -17.82 8.05
C VAL A 194 -2.21 -16.49 7.40
N VAL A 195 -3.21 -15.76 6.90
CA VAL A 195 -3.02 -14.45 6.24
C VAL A 195 -2.34 -13.47 7.20
N TRP A 196 -2.83 -13.33 8.44
CA TRP A 196 -2.23 -12.42 9.40
C TRP A 196 -0.83 -12.84 9.87
N ALA A 197 -0.55 -14.14 9.96
CA ALA A 197 0.81 -14.60 10.27
C ALA A 197 1.80 -14.29 9.13
N VAL A 198 1.37 -14.47 7.88
CA VAL A 198 2.19 -14.13 6.70
C VAL A 198 2.40 -12.62 6.59
N GLU A 199 1.36 -11.82 6.80
CA GLU A 199 1.44 -10.35 6.81
C GLU A 199 2.39 -9.87 7.91
N ALA A 200 2.22 -10.33 9.16
CA ALA A 200 3.06 -9.93 10.27
C ALA A 200 4.54 -10.25 10.04
N HIS A 201 4.83 -11.38 9.39
CA HIS A 201 6.17 -11.72 8.94
C HIS A 201 6.69 -10.76 7.86
N ALA A 202 5.89 -10.50 6.82
CA ALA A 202 6.27 -9.58 5.74
C ALA A 202 6.52 -8.15 6.26
N ALA A 203 5.63 -7.63 7.11
CA ALA A 203 5.77 -6.35 7.79
C ALA A 203 7.03 -6.32 8.67
N GLY A 204 7.27 -7.37 9.45
CA GLY A 204 8.48 -7.52 10.25
C GLY A 204 9.75 -7.49 9.40
N MET A 205 9.76 -8.15 8.24
CA MET A 205 10.88 -8.13 7.30
C MET A 205 11.07 -6.76 6.64
N ASN A 206 9.99 -6.05 6.28
CA ASN A 206 10.06 -4.67 5.78
C ASN A 206 10.74 -3.74 6.80
N LEU A 207 10.30 -3.79 8.06
CA LEU A 207 10.89 -3.00 9.14
C LEU A 207 12.36 -3.39 9.41
N ARG A 208 12.69 -4.68 9.36
CA ARG A 208 14.07 -5.13 9.53
C ARG A 208 14.95 -4.70 8.37
N GLY A 209 14.45 -4.62 7.15
CA GLY A 209 15.19 -4.10 6.00
C GLY A 209 15.73 -2.69 6.21
N ARG A 210 15.02 -1.86 6.98
CA ARG A 210 15.45 -0.49 7.31
C ARG A 210 16.62 -0.42 8.28
N SER A 211 16.75 -1.41 9.18
CA SER A 211 17.75 -1.38 10.26
C SER A 211 18.88 -2.40 10.08
N HIS A 212 18.59 -3.50 9.40
CA HIS A 212 19.45 -4.67 9.21
C HIS A 212 19.22 -5.23 7.79
N PRO A 213 19.54 -4.48 6.72
CA PRO A 213 19.30 -4.90 5.34
C PRO A 213 19.98 -6.24 5.00
N GLU A 214 21.11 -6.55 5.63
CA GLU A 214 21.83 -7.82 5.48
C GLU A 214 21.05 -9.04 5.98
N VAL A 215 20.09 -8.84 6.89
CA VAL A 215 19.19 -9.92 7.36
C VAL A 215 18.16 -10.24 6.29
N VAL A 216 17.59 -9.22 5.65
CA VAL A 216 16.60 -9.37 4.58
C VAL A 216 17.23 -9.95 3.32
N ALA A 217 18.46 -9.54 3.00
CA ALA A 217 19.21 -10.01 1.84
C ALA A 217 19.80 -11.43 2.02
N ARG A 218 19.68 -12.05 3.20
CA ARG A 218 20.34 -13.33 3.49
C ARG A 218 19.69 -14.47 2.70
N THR A 219 20.54 -15.23 2.02
CA THR A 219 20.15 -16.40 1.24
C THR A 219 20.76 -17.69 1.80
N ASP A 220 20.15 -18.82 1.46
CA ASP A 220 20.73 -20.14 1.66
C ASP A 220 21.79 -20.47 0.59
N ARG A 221 22.29 -21.71 0.58
CA ARG A 221 23.30 -22.17 -0.39
C ARG A 221 22.76 -22.28 -1.82
N GLN A 222 21.45 -22.31 -1.98
CA GLN A 222 20.74 -22.40 -3.24
C GLN A 222 20.35 -21.00 -3.76
N GLY A 223 20.69 -19.94 -3.02
CA GLY A 223 20.37 -18.56 -3.38
C GLY A 223 18.95 -18.14 -2.99
N GLN A 224 18.20 -18.96 -2.26
CA GLN A 224 16.84 -18.62 -1.83
C GLN A 224 16.87 -17.76 -0.56
N ARG A 225 16.10 -16.68 -0.54
CA ARG A 225 15.95 -15.84 0.66
C ARG A 225 15.45 -16.64 1.85
N LEU A 226 16.11 -16.48 3.01
CA LEU A 226 15.70 -17.15 4.25
C LEU A 226 14.33 -16.69 4.74
N SER A 227 13.94 -15.44 4.46
CA SER A 227 12.61 -14.91 4.76
C SER A 227 11.49 -15.67 4.03
N SER A 228 11.72 -16.07 2.78
CA SER A 228 10.78 -16.88 2.00
C SER A 228 10.67 -18.32 2.52
N TRP A 229 11.78 -18.88 3.00
CA TRP A 229 11.77 -20.17 3.70
C TRP A 229 10.89 -20.13 4.95
N ALA A 230 11.01 -19.06 5.74
CA ALA A 230 10.17 -18.87 6.92
C ALA A 230 8.69 -18.77 6.55
N LEU A 231 8.35 -17.98 5.51
CA LEU A 231 6.99 -17.87 4.98
C LEU A 231 6.42 -19.23 4.58
N ALA A 232 7.12 -19.99 3.74
CA ALA A 232 6.67 -21.30 3.30
C ALA A 232 6.47 -22.25 4.48
N SER A 233 7.39 -22.24 5.45
CA SER A 233 7.33 -23.10 6.63
C SER A 233 6.17 -22.72 7.57
N MET A 234 5.80 -21.43 7.68
CA MET A 234 4.62 -21.00 8.43
C MET A 234 3.34 -21.55 7.79
N VAL A 235 3.15 -21.38 6.47
CA VAL A 235 1.97 -21.88 5.76
C VAL A 235 1.86 -23.41 5.86
N GLU A 236 2.98 -24.12 5.71
CA GLU A 236 3.01 -25.57 5.92
C GLU A 236 2.65 -25.97 7.36
N GLY A 237 3.12 -25.21 8.35
CA GLY A 237 2.83 -25.43 9.76
C GLY A 237 1.34 -25.24 10.11
N PHE A 238 0.63 -24.40 9.37
CA PHE A 238 -0.82 -24.20 9.51
C PHE A 238 -1.67 -25.23 8.77
N THR A 239 -1.06 -26.16 8.05
CA THR A 239 -1.76 -27.09 7.16
C THR A 239 -1.44 -28.54 7.47
N VAL A 240 -2.30 -29.44 7.01
CA VAL A 240 -2.17 -30.89 7.11
C VAL A 240 -2.47 -31.54 5.76
N GLU A 241 -1.94 -32.73 5.53
CA GLU A 241 -2.26 -33.49 4.31
C GLU A 241 -3.76 -33.77 4.21
N GLN A 242 -4.29 -33.55 3.01
CA GLN A 242 -5.64 -33.94 2.68
C GLN A 242 -5.64 -35.43 2.37
N ARG A 243 -5.93 -36.26 3.39
CA ARG A 243 -6.07 -37.70 3.19
C ARG A 243 -7.11 -37.95 2.09
N SER A 244 -6.67 -38.50 0.96
CA SER A 244 -7.57 -39.03 -0.06
C SER A 244 -8.47 -40.06 0.59
N ARG A 245 -9.79 -39.87 0.53
CA ARG A 245 -10.73 -40.95 0.84
C ARG A 245 -10.44 -42.06 -0.19
N LYS A 246 -9.80 -43.14 0.27
CA LYS A 246 -9.75 -44.41 -0.45
C LYS A 246 -11.14 -45.03 -0.47
#